data_AF-A0A3S4GPP1-F1
#
_entry.id   AF-A0A3S4GPP1-F1
#
_cell.length_a   1.000
_cell.length_b   1.000
_cell.length_c   1.000
_cell.angle_alpha   90.00
_cell.angle_beta   90.00
_cell.angle_gamma   90.00
#
_symmetry.space_group_name_H-M   'P 1'
#
loop_
_entity.id
_entity.type
_entity.pdbx_description
1 polymer ?
#
loop_
_entity_poly.entity_id
_entity_poly.type
_entity_poly.pdbx_seq_one_letter_code
_entity_poly.pdbx_strand_id
1 'polypeptide(L)'
;MSVLLDELIALRRQQAISYQDYLERVRELAKQVKHPQSGSKSTYPASIDTLAKKALYDNLGQDEVLVIKIDTAVRHTKKADWYGDRFKEREISFAIAEEIKGYSVTVADVMALVKVQKEYR
;
A
#
# COMPACT_ATOMS: atom_id res chain seq x y z
N MET A 1 -11.15 42.81 37.58
CA MET A 1 -10.40 41.73 36.87
C MET A 1 -10.30 42.15 35.42
N SER A 2 -9.12 42.06 34.80
CA SER A 2 -8.91 42.58 33.43
C SER A 2 -9.55 41.63 32.42
N VAL A 3 -10.48 42.14 31.60
CA VAL A 3 -11.14 41.39 30.51
C VAL A 3 -10.12 40.70 29.60
N LEU A 4 -8.99 41.37 29.34
CA LEU A 4 -7.89 40.84 28.52
C LEU A 4 -7.18 39.63 29.16
N LEU A 5 -7.12 39.56 30.49
CA LEU A 5 -6.53 38.41 31.18
C LEU A 5 -7.46 37.19 31.09
N ASP A 6 -8.77 37.39 31.23
CA ASP A 6 -9.76 36.31 31.13
C ASP A 6 -9.83 35.73 29.71
N GLU A 7 -9.77 36.58 28.68
CA GLU A 7 -9.66 36.16 27.27
C GLU A 7 -8.39 35.34 27.01
N LEU A 8 -7.25 35.77 27.55
CA LEU A 8 -5.98 35.05 27.41
C LEU A 8 -6.00 33.67 28.11
N ILE A 9 -6.65 33.59 29.28
CA ILE A 9 -6.82 32.32 30.02
C ILE A 9 -7.75 31.37 29.25
N ALA A 10 -8.83 31.88 28.67
CA ALA A 10 -9.75 31.10 27.84
C ALA A 10 -9.03 30.57 26.58
N LEU A 11 -8.27 31.42 25.91
CA LEU A 11 -7.52 31.07 24.70
C LEU A 11 -6.44 30.02 24.99
N ARG A 12 -5.74 30.13 26.13
CA ARG A 12 -4.77 29.12 26.58
C ARG A 12 -5.42 27.75 26.84
N ARG A 13 -6.60 27.73 27.47
CA ARG A 13 -7.34 26.48 27.72
C ARG A 13 -7.82 25.84 26.41
N GLN A 14 -8.30 26.65 25.47
CA GLN A 14 -8.77 26.16 24.18
C GLN A 14 -7.62 25.60 23.33
N GLN A 15 -6.45 26.24 23.33
CA GLN A 15 -5.23 25.72 22.69
C GLN A 15 -4.72 24.43 23.34
N ALA A 16 -4.84 24.31 24.67
CA ALA A 16 -4.47 23.08 25.36
C ALA A 16 -5.38 21.91 24.97
N ILE A 17 -6.69 22.16 24.84
CA ILE A 17 -7.68 21.16 24.38
C ILE A 17 -7.39 20.77 22.92
N SER A 18 -7.18 21.74 22.03
CA SER A 18 -6.91 21.44 20.62
C SER A 18 -5.60 20.68 20.42
N TYR A 19 -4.59 20.95 21.25
CA TYR A 19 -3.33 20.21 21.24
C TYR A 19 -3.50 18.78 21.77
N GLN A 20 -4.33 18.59 22.81
CA GLN A 20 -4.67 17.25 23.30
C GLN A 20 -5.41 16.44 22.24
N ASP A 21 -6.41 17.03 21.57
CA ASP A 21 -7.15 16.38 20.46
C ASP A 21 -6.21 16.03 19.30
N TYR A 22 -5.27 16.91 18.98
CA TYR A 22 -4.24 16.66 17.97
C TYR A 22 -3.35 15.46 18.35
N LEU A 23 -2.89 15.38 19.61
CA LEU A 23 -2.09 14.26 20.10
C LEU A 23 -2.87 12.95 20.11
N GLU A 24 -4.18 12.98 20.42
CA GLU A 24 -5.04 11.80 20.32
C GLU A 24 -5.18 11.31 18.88
N ARG A 25 -5.41 12.21 17.93
CA ARG A 25 -5.43 11.87 16.49
C ARG A 25 -4.11 11.28 16.01
N VAL A 26 -2.98 11.85 16.43
CA VAL A 26 -1.65 11.31 16.10
C VAL A 26 -1.45 9.92 16.72
N ARG A 27 -1.95 9.69 17.94
CA ARG A 27 -1.90 8.38 18.59
C ARG A 27 -2.78 7.34 17.89
N GLU A 28 -3.97 7.73 17.43
CA GLU A 28 -4.86 6.87 16.66
C GLU A 28 -4.25 6.50 15.30
N LEU A 29 -3.70 7.47 14.59
CA LEU A 29 -2.96 7.24 13.35
C LEU A 29 -1.74 6.34 13.58
N ALA A 30 -0.98 6.57 14.66
CA ALA A 30 0.17 5.72 15.00
C ALA A 30 -0.26 4.29 15.36
N LYS A 31 -1.43 4.09 15.99
CA LYS A 31 -2.02 2.76 16.22
C LYS A 31 -2.43 2.09 14.90
N GLN A 32 -3.03 2.83 13.97
CA GLN A 32 -3.39 2.31 12.64
C GLN A 32 -2.16 1.91 11.82
N VAL A 33 -1.07 2.68 11.92
CA VAL A 33 0.21 2.38 11.26
C VAL A 33 0.92 1.18 11.91
N LYS A 34 0.93 1.10 13.24
CA LYS A 34 1.59 0.00 13.98
C LYS A 34 0.77 -1.30 13.98
N HIS A 35 -0.55 -1.19 13.89
CA HIS A 35 -1.50 -2.31 13.87
C HIS A 35 -2.52 -2.10 12.73
N PRO A 36 -2.14 -2.28 11.45
CA PRO A 36 -3.08 -2.21 10.33
C PRO A 36 -4.18 -3.29 10.41
N GLN A 37 -4.00 -4.28 11.29
CA GLN A 37 -4.83 -5.46 11.47
C GLN A 37 -6.05 -5.26 12.40
N SER A 38 -6.21 -4.12 13.06
CA SER A 38 -7.30 -3.96 14.05
C SER A 38 -8.64 -3.46 13.47
N GLY A 39 -8.68 -3.16 12.16
CA GLY A 39 -9.90 -2.72 11.45
C GLY A 39 -10.37 -3.66 10.34
N SER A 40 -9.59 -4.70 10.00
CA SER A 40 -10.03 -5.66 8.99
C SER A 40 -9.36 -7.00 9.24
N LYS A 41 -10.14 -7.99 9.68
CA LYS A 41 -10.00 -9.32 9.10
C LYS A 41 -10.36 -9.18 7.62
N SER A 42 -9.45 -8.62 6.82
CA SER A 42 -9.49 -8.86 5.40
C SER A 42 -8.93 -10.27 5.27
N THR A 43 -9.81 -11.25 5.48
CA THR A 43 -9.53 -12.62 5.05
C THR A 43 -9.30 -12.48 3.56
N TYR A 44 -8.03 -12.45 3.15
CA TYR A 44 -7.65 -12.42 1.75
C TYR A 44 -8.54 -13.41 0.98
N PRO A 45 -9.06 -13.04 -0.20
CA PRO A 45 -9.82 -13.98 -1.02
C PRO A 45 -9.03 -15.28 -1.20
N ALA A 46 -9.74 -16.41 -1.34
CA ALA A 46 -9.09 -17.72 -1.41
C ALA A 46 -8.01 -17.82 -2.49
N SER A 47 -8.15 -17.04 -3.57
CA SER A 47 -7.18 -16.95 -4.68
C SER A 47 -5.88 -16.21 -4.34
N ILE A 48 -5.88 -15.42 -3.26
CA ILE A 48 -4.75 -14.62 -2.75
C ILE A 48 -4.07 -15.41 -1.61
N ASP A 49 -3.51 -16.55 -2.01
CA ASP A 49 -2.93 -17.56 -1.13
C ASP A 49 -1.44 -17.32 -0.82
N THR A 50 -0.70 -16.69 -1.74
CA THR A 50 0.74 -16.44 -1.62
C THR A 50 1.09 -15.06 -1.04
N LEU A 51 2.29 -14.91 -0.49
CA LEU A 51 2.76 -13.60 0.01
C LEU A 51 2.93 -12.61 -1.13
N ALA A 52 3.37 -13.09 -2.31
CA ALA A 52 3.48 -12.26 -3.51
C ALA A 52 2.12 -11.71 -3.96
N LYS A 53 1.06 -12.53 -4.01
CA LYS A 53 -0.29 -12.08 -4.35
C LYS A 53 -0.85 -11.14 -3.29
N LYS A 54 -0.63 -11.39 -2.01
CA LYS A 54 -1.05 -10.50 -0.91
C LYS A 54 -0.42 -9.11 -1.06
N ALA A 55 0.88 -9.06 -1.32
CA ALA A 55 1.58 -7.81 -1.54
C ALA A 55 1.04 -7.05 -2.77
N LEU A 56 0.76 -7.74 -3.88
CA LEU A 56 0.13 -7.11 -5.03
C LEU A 56 -1.28 -6.61 -4.68
N TYR A 57 -2.09 -7.40 -3.99
CA TYR A 57 -3.45 -7.04 -3.58
C TYR A 57 -3.50 -5.80 -2.70
N ASP A 58 -2.60 -5.72 -1.71
CA ASP A 58 -2.54 -4.60 -0.77
C ASP A 58 -2.06 -3.29 -1.45
N ASN A 59 -1.31 -3.38 -2.55
CA ASN A 59 -0.77 -2.22 -3.27
C ASN A 59 -1.55 -1.85 -4.55
N LEU A 60 -2.38 -2.75 -5.09
CA LEU A 60 -3.12 -2.56 -6.34
C LEU A 60 -4.62 -2.31 -6.11
N GLY A 61 -4.96 -1.68 -4.99
CA GLY A 61 -6.34 -1.29 -4.69
C GLY A 61 -7.27 -2.47 -4.41
N GLN A 62 -6.74 -3.61 -3.95
CA GLN A 62 -7.52 -4.78 -3.55
C GLN A 62 -8.37 -5.41 -4.67
N ASP A 63 -7.93 -5.26 -5.93
CA ASP A 63 -8.53 -5.96 -7.07
C ASP A 63 -7.95 -7.37 -7.22
N GLU A 64 -8.74 -8.39 -6.88
CA GLU A 64 -8.37 -9.80 -6.98
C GLU A 64 -8.08 -10.22 -8.43
N VAL A 65 -8.88 -9.75 -9.39
CA VAL A 65 -8.77 -10.14 -10.81
C VAL A 65 -7.47 -9.61 -11.39
N LEU A 66 -7.15 -8.35 -11.11
CA LEU A 66 -5.90 -7.73 -11.54
C LEU A 66 -4.68 -8.44 -10.97
N VAL A 67 -4.71 -8.80 -9.68
CA VAL A 67 -3.60 -9.49 -9.02
C VAL A 67 -3.36 -10.86 -9.62
N ILE A 68 -4.42 -11.64 -9.86
CA ILE A 68 -4.29 -12.97 -10.46
C ILE A 68 -3.71 -12.86 -11.87
N LYS A 69 -4.19 -11.90 -12.68
CA LYS A 69 -3.66 -11.66 -14.03
C LYS A 69 -2.17 -11.32 -14.01
N ILE A 70 -1.75 -10.40 -13.14
CA ILE A 70 -0.34 -10.01 -13.02
C ILE A 70 0.52 -11.17 -12.50
N ASP A 71 0.12 -11.87 -11.44
CA ASP A 71 0.87 -13.04 -10.91
C ASP A 71 1.04 -14.11 -11.99
N THR A 72 -0.03 -14.39 -12.74
CA THR A 72 -0.02 -15.36 -13.85
C THR A 72 0.91 -14.90 -14.97
N ALA A 73 0.78 -13.65 -15.44
CA ALA A 73 1.63 -13.09 -16.49
C ALA A 73 3.11 -13.10 -16.12
N VAL A 74 3.46 -12.73 -14.89
CA VAL A 74 4.84 -12.76 -14.37
C VAL A 74 5.36 -14.20 -14.33
N ARG A 75 4.59 -15.14 -13.78
CA ARG A 75 5.02 -16.55 -13.66
C ARG A 75 5.23 -17.23 -15.02
N HIS A 76 4.39 -16.93 -16.01
CA HIS A 76 4.55 -17.50 -17.36
C HIS A 76 5.66 -16.84 -18.18
N THR A 77 5.94 -15.56 -17.95
CA THR A 77 6.94 -14.81 -18.71
C THR A 77 8.33 -14.90 -18.09
N LYS A 78 8.44 -15.10 -16.77
CA LYS A 78 9.74 -15.13 -16.09
C LYS A 78 10.61 -16.26 -16.62
N LYS A 79 11.82 -15.90 -17.02
CA LYS A 79 12.90 -16.84 -17.35
C LYS A 79 13.84 -16.98 -16.16
N ALA A 80 14.66 -18.03 -16.14
CA ALA A 80 15.71 -18.17 -15.14
C ALA A 80 16.62 -16.93 -15.12
N ASP A 81 17.01 -16.49 -13.91
CA ASP A 81 17.88 -15.33 -13.69
C ASP A 81 17.44 -14.08 -14.46
N TRP A 82 16.14 -13.76 -14.40
CA TRP A 82 15.60 -12.56 -15.04
C TRP A 82 15.93 -11.28 -14.27
N TYR A 83 16.12 -11.38 -12.97
CA TYR A 83 16.42 -10.23 -12.11
C TYR A 83 17.79 -9.65 -12.46
N GLY A 84 17.83 -8.39 -12.89
CA GLY A 84 19.06 -7.73 -13.36
C GLY A 84 19.36 -7.92 -14.86
N ASP A 85 18.62 -8.77 -15.57
CA ASP A 85 18.71 -8.87 -17.03
C ASP A 85 17.74 -7.90 -17.69
N ARG A 86 18.28 -6.86 -18.34
CA ARG A 86 17.49 -5.78 -18.95
C ARG A 86 16.47 -6.28 -19.98
N PHE A 87 16.77 -7.35 -20.73
CA PHE A 87 15.87 -7.85 -21.76
C PHE A 87 14.74 -8.67 -21.14
N LYS A 88 15.05 -9.55 -20.19
CA LYS A 88 14.04 -10.38 -19.51
C LYS A 88 13.12 -9.52 -18.62
N GLU A 89 13.66 -8.51 -17.94
CA GLU A 89 12.85 -7.55 -17.19
C GLU A 89 11.91 -6.76 -18.09
N ARG A 90 12.36 -6.40 -19.30
CA ARG A 90 11.54 -5.69 -20.28
C ARG A 90 10.43 -6.58 -20.83
N GLU A 91 10.70 -7.87 -21.07
CA GLU A 91 9.71 -8.86 -21.47
C GLU A 91 8.58 -8.99 -20.43
N ILE A 92 8.94 -9.12 -19.14
CA ILE A 92 7.97 -9.12 -18.03
C ILE A 92 7.20 -7.80 -17.96
N SER A 93 7.89 -6.67 -18.14
CA SER A 93 7.25 -5.35 -18.13
C SER A 93 6.21 -5.20 -19.25
N PHE A 94 6.47 -5.76 -20.43
CA PHE A 94 5.51 -5.78 -21.52
C PHE A 94 4.31 -6.67 -21.19
N ALA A 95 4.53 -7.87 -20.65
CA ALA A 95 3.43 -8.75 -20.24
C ALA A 95 2.53 -8.08 -19.18
N ILE A 96 3.13 -7.42 -18.19
CA ILE A 96 2.39 -6.63 -17.19
C ILE A 96 1.64 -5.47 -17.86
N ALA A 97 2.29 -4.76 -18.79
CA ALA A 97 1.68 -3.64 -19.50
C ALA A 97 0.42 -4.05 -20.27
N GLU A 98 0.34 -5.29 -20.75
CA GLU A 98 -0.85 -5.81 -21.40
C GLU A 98 -2.00 -6.05 -20.42
N GLU A 99 -1.71 -6.60 -19.25
CA GLU A 99 -2.72 -6.93 -18.23
C GLU A 99 -3.30 -5.69 -17.53
N ILE A 100 -2.50 -4.63 -17.40
CA ILE A 100 -2.95 -3.37 -16.77
C ILE A 100 -3.66 -2.42 -17.74
N LYS A 101 -3.86 -2.80 -19.02
CA LYS A 101 -4.60 -1.97 -19.98
C LYS A 101 -6.01 -1.70 -19.44
N GLY A 102 -6.29 -0.43 -19.10
CA GLY A 102 -7.58 0.00 -18.53
C GLY A 102 -7.57 0.25 -17.02
N TYR A 103 -6.44 0.01 -16.35
CA TYR A 103 -6.23 0.35 -14.94
C TYR A 103 -5.41 1.63 -14.81
N SER A 104 -5.66 2.40 -13.75
CA SER A 104 -4.88 3.60 -13.40
C SER A 104 -3.59 3.26 -12.65
N VAL A 105 -2.87 2.22 -13.08
CA VAL A 105 -1.66 1.70 -12.44
C VAL A 105 -0.51 1.77 -13.42
N THR A 106 0.68 2.14 -12.96
CA THR A 106 1.88 2.20 -13.80
C THR A 106 2.61 0.86 -13.81
N VAL A 107 3.12 0.46 -14.97
CA VAL A 107 4.01 -0.73 -15.11
C VAL A 107 5.19 -0.66 -14.15
N ALA A 108 5.77 0.54 -13.97
CA ALA A 108 6.92 0.75 -13.10
C ALA A 108 6.63 0.38 -11.64
N ASP A 109 5.45 0.74 -11.15
CA ASP A 109 5.02 0.48 -9.77
C ASP A 109 4.81 -1.02 -9.55
N VAL A 110 4.11 -1.69 -10.48
CA VAL A 110 3.92 -3.15 -10.46
C VAL A 110 5.25 -3.87 -10.54
N MET A 111 6.15 -3.43 -11.42
CA MET A 111 7.46 -4.07 -11.60
C MET A 111 8.33 -3.92 -10.35
N ALA A 112 8.26 -2.79 -9.64
CA ALA A 112 8.93 -2.61 -8.37
C ALA A 112 8.43 -3.60 -7.31
N LEU A 113 7.11 -3.80 -7.22
CA LEU A 113 6.51 -4.79 -6.32
C LEU A 113 6.96 -6.21 -6.66
N VAL A 114 6.93 -6.58 -7.94
CA VAL A 114 7.35 -7.90 -8.44
C VAL A 114 8.82 -8.18 -8.08
N LYS A 115 9.71 -7.19 -8.24
CA LYS A 115 11.15 -7.32 -7.91
C LYS A 115 11.47 -7.54 -6.43
N VAL A 116 10.62 -7.01 -5.54
CA VAL A 116 10.77 -7.16 -4.08
C VAL A 116 10.39 -8.56 -3.62
N GLN A 117 9.46 -9.23 -4.30
CA GLN A 117 8.99 -10.55 -3.89
C GLN A 117 9.99 -11.65 -4.24
N LYS A 118 10.42 -12.41 -3.23
CA LYS A 118 11.33 -13.54 -3.40
C LYS A 118 10.72 -14.68 -4.22
N GLU A 119 9.40 -14.83 -4.22
CA GLU A 119 8.70 -15.88 -4.97
C GLU A 119 8.82 -15.74 -6.49
N TYR A 120 9.02 -14.52 -6.98
CA TYR A 120 9.21 -14.27 -8.40
C TYR A 120 10.66 -14.40 -8.85
N ARG A 121 11.61 -14.48 -7.91
CA ARG A 121 13.02 -14.74 -8.26
C ARG A 121 13.24 -16.17 -8.77
#